data_AF-A0A2V8SDU7-F1
#
_entry.id   AF-A0A2V8SDU7-F1
#
_cell.length_a   1.000
_cell.length_b   1.000
_cell.length_c   1.000
_cell.angle_alpha   90.00
_cell.angle_beta   90.00
_cell.angle_gamma   90.00
#
_symmetry.space_group_name_H-M   'P 1'
#
loop_
_entity.id
_entity.type
_entity.pdbx_description
1 polymer ?
#
loop_
_entity_poly.entity_id
_entity_poly.type
_entity_poly.pdbx_seq_one_letter_code
_entity_poly.pdbx_strand_id
1 'polypeptide(L)'
;METMNCEEARRAILPLLYDELDPAEKRDVGSHLATCDGCAALLAEERRLLALLDRPVVEPAEELLQRCRRDLRDALAGATIAAGAGGAGARPGRARQAASWLWASLRLSPAFSLALLATGFLAGWMAMGNGLPVFARLAGRALGGQDAEAGTTSVSALVADPKTDLVRVSYDTLRRSSLEGSADDPAIRRLLVSTVRDSPNAGLRLDAIDALRRRAGDLEVRAALVRTVQEDVNPGARLKAIDALEDRARHDPLVRAAVIAALLKDGNPGVRVRAMDVLSQARDPEVLPVFERLAREDPNDYVRMRSAEAADRLLAAARGEER
;
A
#
# COMPACT_ATOMS: atom_id res chain seq x y z
N MET A 1 -12.09 -36.74 48.82
CA MET A 1 -11.82 -35.36 48.37
C MET A 1 -11.23 -35.48 46.98
N GLU A 2 -12.09 -35.39 45.98
CA GLU A 2 -11.67 -35.35 44.58
C GLU A 2 -10.95 -34.01 44.39
N THR A 3 -9.65 -34.06 44.16
CA THR A 3 -8.85 -32.87 43.90
C THR A 3 -9.10 -32.44 42.47
N MET A 4 -9.86 -31.35 42.28
CA MET A 4 -10.12 -30.77 40.97
C MET A 4 -8.79 -30.54 40.22
N ASN A 5 -8.73 -30.98 38.96
CA ASN A 5 -7.51 -30.87 38.18
C ASN A 5 -7.39 -29.47 37.52
N CYS A 6 -6.20 -29.16 36.98
CA CYS A 6 -5.96 -27.84 36.36
C CYS A 6 -6.77 -27.62 35.07
N GLU A 7 -7.18 -28.66 34.36
CA GLU A 7 -7.95 -28.53 33.12
C GLU A 7 -9.41 -28.17 33.42
N GLU A 8 -10.02 -28.83 34.41
CA GLU A 8 -11.32 -28.53 34.99
C GLU A 8 -11.35 -27.12 35.58
N ALA A 9 -10.31 -26.75 36.34
CA ALA A 9 -10.16 -25.40 36.87
C ALA A 9 -10.21 -24.35 35.76
N ARG A 10 -9.46 -24.56 34.67
CA ARG A 10 -9.41 -23.63 33.53
C ARG A 10 -10.74 -23.49 32.82
N ARG A 11 -11.48 -24.59 32.64
CA ARG A 11 -12.82 -24.56 32.03
C ARG A 11 -13.83 -23.83 32.90
N ALA A 12 -13.69 -23.91 34.23
CA ALA A 12 -14.58 -23.25 35.18
C ALA A 12 -14.27 -21.75 35.39
N ILE A 13 -13.12 -21.23 34.97
CA ILE A 13 -12.75 -19.81 35.16
C ILE A 13 -13.74 -18.85 34.50
N LEU A 14 -14.14 -19.10 33.24
CA LEU A 14 -15.09 -18.23 32.54
C LEU A 14 -16.49 -18.26 33.19
N PRO A 15 -17.12 -19.43 33.41
CA PRO A 15 -18.38 -19.54 34.16
C PRO A 15 -18.31 -18.91 35.56
N LEU A 16 -17.17 -19.00 36.25
CA LEU A 16 -16.96 -18.34 37.54
C LEU A 16 -17.05 -16.81 37.42
N LEU A 17 -16.49 -16.22 36.37
CA LEU A 17 -16.48 -14.77 36.15
C LEU A 17 -17.86 -14.22 35.75
N TYR A 18 -18.66 -15.03 35.05
CA TYR A 18 -20.05 -14.70 34.70
C TYR A 18 -21.07 -15.11 35.78
N ASP A 19 -20.59 -15.58 36.94
CA ASP A 19 -21.41 -16.04 38.08
C ASP A 19 -22.31 -17.26 37.80
N GLU A 20 -22.00 -18.04 36.75
CA GLU A 20 -22.80 -19.16 36.23
C GLU A 20 -22.56 -20.50 36.96
N LEU A 21 -21.62 -20.56 37.91
CA LEU A 21 -21.31 -21.77 38.68
C LEU A 21 -22.20 -21.96 39.91
N ASP A 22 -22.47 -23.22 40.26
CA ASP A 22 -23.18 -23.56 41.49
C ASP A 22 -22.31 -23.31 42.75
N PRO A 23 -22.93 -23.15 43.95
CA PRO A 23 -22.19 -22.89 45.18
C PRO A 23 -21.20 -24.00 45.57
N ALA A 24 -21.44 -25.24 45.14
CA ALA A 24 -20.51 -26.35 45.33
C ALA A 24 -19.26 -26.17 44.45
N GLU A 25 -19.46 -25.92 43.16
CA GLU A 25 -18.39 -25.75 42.17
C GLU A 25 -17.55 -24.51 42.46
N LYS A 26 -18.16 -23.40 42.90
CA LYS A 26 -17.44 -22.19 43.35
C LYS A 26 -16.46 -22.49 44.49
N ARG A 27 -16.82 -23.39 45.42
CA ARG A 27 -15.94 -23.80 46.52
C ARG A 27 -14.79 -24.67 46.02
N ASP A 28 -15.07 -25.61 45.12
CA ASP A 28 -14.05 -26.51 44.57
C ASP A 28 -13.02 -25.73 43.72
N VAL A 29 -13.49 -24.84 42.85
CA VAL A 29 -12.64 -23.93 42.05
C VAL A 29 -11.87 -22.99 42.95
N GLY A 30 -12.52 -22.40 43.96
CA GLY A 30 -11.86 -21.52 44.94
C GLY A 30 -10.74 -22.23 45.71
N SER A 31 -10.94 -23.48 46.10
CA SER A 31 -9.93 -24.28 46.79
C SER A 31 -8.71 -24.59 45.91
N HIS A 32 -8.93 -24.86 44.62
CA HIS A 32 -7.87 -25.09 43.65
C HIS A 32 -7.08 -23.81 43.35
N LEU A 33 -7.77 -22.68 43.14
CA LEU A 33 -7.14 -21.37 42.89
C LEU A 33 -6.25 -20.91 44.06
N ALA A 34 -6.56 -21.31 45.30
CA ALA A 34 -5.74 -21.03 46.47
C ALA A 34 -4.43 -21.84 46.51
N THR A 35 -4.31 -22.90 45.70
CA THR A 35 -3.17 -23.83 45.70
C THR A 35 -2.38 -23.83 44.39
N CYS A 36 -2.95 -23.32 43.28
CA CYS A 36 -2.32 -23.32 41.96
C CYS A 36 -2.10 -21.90 41.42
N ASP A 37 -0.86 -21.43 41.47
CA ASP A 37 -0.46 -20.11 40.96
C ASP A 37 -0.75 -19.92 39.46
N GLY A 38 -0.64 -20.98 38.66
CA GLY A 38 -0.92 -20.93 37.22
C GLY A 38 -2.40 -20.67 36.91
N CYS A 39 -3.32 -21.32 37.63
CA CYS A 39 -4.76 -21.08 37.47
C CYS A 39 -5.17 -19.72 38.05
N ALA A 40 -4.53 -19.27 39.14
CA ALA A 40 -4.73 -17.92 39.67
C ALA A 40 -4.28 -16.82 38.70
N ALA A 41 -3.15 -17.00 38.03
CA ALA A 41 -2.66 -16.07 37.01
C ALA A 41 -3.61 -15.99 35.80
N LEU A 42 -4.14 -17.13 35.34
CA LEU A 42 -5.13 -17.18 34.27
C LEU A 42 -6.42 -16.42 34.64
N LEU A 43 -6.93 -16.62 35.86
CA LEU A 43 -8.10 -15.88 36.34
C LEU A 43 -7.85 -14.36 36.39
N ALA A 44 -6.65 -13.93 36.79
CA ALA A 44 -6.28 -12.51 36.82
C ALA A 44 -6.22 -11.90 35.42
N GLU A 45 -5.71 -12.64 34.43
CA GLU A 45 -5.66 -12.19 33.04
C GLU A 45 -7.06 -12.06 32.43
N GLU A 46 -7.94 -13.05 32.63
CA GLU A 46 -9.33 -13.00 32.16
C GLU A 46 -10.10 -11.82 32.79
N ARG A 47 -9.92 -11.56 34.09
CA ARG A 47 -10.50 -10.37 34.75
C ARG A 47 -10.01 -9.07 34.15
N ARG A 48 -8.72 -9.01 33.79
CA ARG A 48 -8.14 -7.83 33.15
C ARG A 48 -8.72 -7.61 31.76
N LEU A 49 -8.90 -8.68 30.98
CA LEU A 49 -9.55 -8.61 29.68
C LEU A 49 -10.99 -8.09 29.80
N LEU A 50 -11.79 -8.67 30.70
CA LEU A 50 -13.16 -8.21 30.94
C LEU A 50 -13.21 -6.74 31.36
N ALA A 51 -12.30 -6.28 32.22
CA ALA A 51 -12.22 -4.88 32.63
C ALA A 51 -11.85 -3.92 31.48
N LEU A 52 -11.16 -4.39 30.44
CA LEU A 52 -10.91 -3.60 29.23
C LEU A 52 -12.14 -3.53 28.33
N LEU A 53 -12.92 -4.61 28.27
CA LEU A 53 -14.14 -4.70 27.45
C LEU A 53 -15.32 -3.95 28.08
N ASP A 54 -15.42 -3.92 29.41
CA ASP A 54 -16.48 -3.22 30.16
C ASP A 54 -16.24 -1.70 30.26
N ARG A 55 -15.26 -1.18 29.52
CA ARG A 55 -15.06 0.27 29.45
C ARG A 55 -16.28 0.90 28.82
N PRO A 56 -16.92 1.87 29.50
CA PRO A 56 -18.10 2.52 28.94
C PRO A 56 -17.70 3.17 27.62
N VAL A 57 -18.39 2.77 26.55
CA VAL A 57 -18.29 3.45 25.27
C VAL A 57 -18.83 4.86 25.50
N VAL A 58 -17.92 5.84 25.49
CA VAL A 58 -18.31 7.25 25.61
C VAL A 58 -18.99 7.62 24.30
N GLU A 59 -20.32 7.52 24.28
CA GLU A 59 -21.10 8.10 23.19
C GLU A 59 -21.00 9.63 23.30
N PRO A 60 -20.50 10.32 22.27
CA PRO A 60 -20.43 11.77 22.29
C PRO A 60 -21.84 12.36 22.40
N ALA A 61 -21.96 13.49 23.10
CA ALA A 61 -23.24 14.18 23.24
C ALA A 61 -23.89 14.44 21.88
N GLU A 62 -25.19 14.18 21.75
CA GLU A 62 -25.93 14.30 20.48
C GLU A 62 -25.78 15.71 19.87
N GLU A 63 -25.69 16.74 20.70
CA GLU A 63 -25.48 18.12 20.24
C GLU A 63 -24.12 18.31 19.55
N LEU A 64 -23.07 17.66 20.04
CA LEU A 64 -21.74 17.65 19.43
C LEU A 64 -21.77 16.91 18.08
N LEU A 65 -22.47 15.78 18.00
CA LEU A 65 -22.66 15.05 16.75
C LEU A 65 -23.44 15.88 15.71
N GLN A 66 -24.51 16.56 16.14
CA GLN A 66 -25.30 17.42 15.27
C GLN A 66 -24.50 18.61 14.75
N ARG A 67 -23.65 19.20 15.62
CA ARG A 67 -22.72 20.27 15.21
C ARG A 67 -21.70 19.77 14.20
N CYS A 68 -20.99 18.68 14.49
CA CYS A 68 -20.01 18.10 13.56
C CYS A 68 -20.63 17.75 12.19
N ARG A 69 -21.87 17.21 12.18
CA ARG A 69 -22.60 16.91 10.94
C ARG A 69 -22.96 18.17 10.14
N ARG A 70 -23.29 19.26 10.84
CA ARG A 70 -23.59 20.55 10.22
C ARG A 70 -22.32 21.16 9.62
N ASP A 71 -21.26 21.25 10.41
CA ASP A 71 -19.97 21.79 10.00
C ASP A 71 -19.41 21.03 8.78
N LEU A 72 -19.55 19.69 8.76
CA LEU A 72 -19.17 18.86 7.61
C LEU A 72 -20.04 19.16 6.38
N ARG A 73 -21.36 19.32 6.53
CA ARG A 73 -22.25 19.68 5.42
C ARG A 73 -21.88 21.03 4.82
N ASP A 74 -21.55 21.99 5.66
CA ASP A 74 -21.16 23.34 5.23
C ASP A 74 -19.80 23.33 4.52
N ALA A 75 -18.83 22.56 5.02
CA ALA A 75 -17.54 22.37 4.35
C ALA A 75 -17.70 21.71 2.96
N LEU A 76 -18.58 20.71 2.84
CA LEU A 76 -18.87 20.06 1.57
C LEU A 76 -19.60 20.99 0.59
N ALA A 77 -20.55 21.80 1.07
CA ALA A 77 -21.25 22.79 0.25
C ALA A 77 -20.30 23.91 -0.23
N GLY A 78 -19.37 24.34 0.62
CA GLY A 78 -18.31 25.28 0.21
C GLY A 78 -17.39 24.69 -0.85
N ALA A 79 -17.02 23.42 -0.72
CA ALA A 79 -16.18 22.72 -1.69
C ALA A 79 -16.87 22.52 -3.06
N THR A 80 -18.18 22.25 -3.10
CA THR A 80 -18.93 22.14 -4.36
C THR A 80 -19.14 23.47 -5.06
N ILE A 81 -19.34 24.56 -4.30
CA ILE A 81 -19.47 25.91 -4.87
C ILE A 81 -18.11 26.42 -5.39
N ALA A 82 -17.00 26.13 -4.70
CA ALA A 82 -15.66 26.47 -5.18
C ALA A 82 -15.29 25.75 -6.49
N ALA A 83 -15.80 24.53 -6.71
CA ALA A 83 -15.65 23.82 -7.99
C ALA A 83 -16.56 24.39 -9.12
N GLY A 84 -17.66 25.07 -8.78
CA GLY A 84 -18.56 25.72 -9.73
C GLY A 84 -18.29 27.21 -10.00
N ALA A 85 -17.45 27.86 -9.18
CA ALA A 85 -17.18 29.30 -9.25
C ALA A 85 -16.09 29.71 -10.27
N GLY A 86 -15.97 28.96 -11.37
CA GLY A 86 -15.27 29.41 -12.59
C GLY A 86 -16.10 30.34 -13.48
N GLY A 87 -17.32 30.70 -13.07
CA GLY A 87 -18.24 31.55 -13.82
C GLY A 87 -18.56 32.85 -13.10
N ALA A 88 -17.90 33.93 -13.53
CA ALA A 88 -18.29 35.34 -13.45
C ALA A 88 -19.27 35.75 -12.34
N GLY A 89 -18.73 36.46 -11.33
CA GLY A 89 -19.51 37.34 -10.49
C GLY A 89 -20.13 38.49 -11.30
N ALA A 90 -21.31 38.26 -11.88
CA ALA A 90 -22.17 39.32 -12.40
C ALA A 90 -23.35 39.52 -11.44
N ARG A 91 -23.27 40.61 -10.67
CA ARG A 91 -24.34 41.12 -9.78
C ARG A 91 -25.69 41.16 -10.52
N PRO A 92 -26.75 40.48 -10.05
CA PRO A 92 -28.06 40.56 -10.68
C PRO A 92 -28.80 41.75 -10.07
N GLY A 93 -28.85 42.89 -10.79
CA GLY A 93 -29.55 44.06 -10.25
C GLY A 93 -30.15 45.01 -11.26
N ARG A 94 -29.55 45.20 -12.44
CA ARG A 94 -30.03 46.26 -13.38
C ARG A 94 -30.03 45.91 -14.87
N ALA A 95 -29.53 44.73 -15.26
CA ALA A 95 -29.42 44.36 -16.69
C ALA A 95 -30.68 43.72 -17.31
N ARG A 96 -31.72 43.39 -16.52
CA ARG A 96 -32.91 42.68 -17.04
C ARG A 96 -33.89 43.55 -17.82
N GLN A 97 -33.87 44.88 -17.66
CA GLN A 97 -34.80 45.77 -18.37
C GLN A 97 -34.25 46.32 -19.70
N ALA A 98 -32.92 46.39 -19.89
CA ALA A 98 -32.33 46.82 -21.16
C ALA A 98 -32.24 45.69 -22.20
N ALA A 99 -32.23 44.43 -21.77
CA ALA A 99 -32.08 43.27 -22.65
C ALA A 99 -33.35 42.93 -23.46
N SER A 100 -34.55 43.30 -23.00
CA SER A 100 -35.81 43.00 -23.71
C SER A 100 -36.03 43.87 -24.95
N TRP A 101 -35.43 45.06 -25.02
CA TRP A 101 -35.60 45.97 -26.16
C TRP A 101 -34.61 45.68 -27.30
N LEU A 102 -33.38 45.28 -26.96
CA LEU A 102 -32.35 44.90 -27.93
C LEU A 102 -32.59 43.54 -28.60
N TRP A 103 -33.33 42.63 -27.96
CA TRP A 103 -33.65 41.31 -28.52
C TRP A 103 -34.88 41.31 -29.44
N ALA A 104 -35.67 42.39 -29.47
CA ALA A 104 -36.85 42.49 -30.32
C ALA A 104 -36.53 42.91 -31.77
N SER A 105 -35.38 43.53 -32.02
CA SER A 105 -35.01 44.09 -33.34
C SER A 105 -33.89 43.32 -34.05
N LEU A 106 -33.25 42.35 -33.40
CA LEU A 106 -32.19 41.53 -34.01
C LEU A 106 -32.74 40.21 -34.54
N ARG A 107 -33.39 40.25 -35.71
CA ARG A 107 -33.50 39.07 -36.59
C ARG A 107 -32.11 38.75 -37.14
N LEU A 108 -31.28 38.13 -36.30
CA LEU A 108 -29.94 37.69 -36.67
C LEU A 108 -30.05 36.50 -37.64
N SER A 109 -29.83 36.77 -38.93
CA SER A 109 -29.59 35.73 -39.92
C SER A 109 -28.40 34.85 -39.47
N PRO A 110 -28.40 33.54 -39.75
CA PRO A 110 -27.37 32.60 -39.28
C PRO A 110 -25.93 32.96 -39.71
N ALA A 111 -25.78 33.80 -40.73
CA ALA A 111 -24.50 34.35 -41.17
C ALA A 111 -23.80 35.22 -40.11
N PHE A 112 -24.55 35.95 -39.28
CA PHE A 112 -23.95 36.82 -38.25
C PHE A 112 -23.34 36.03 -37.09
N SER A 113 -23.96 34.90 -36.75
CA SER A 113 -23.44 33.96 -35.76
C SER A 113 -22.11 33.35 -36.21
N LEU A 114 -22.01 32.98 -37.49
CA LEU A 114 -20.75 32.48 -38.07
C LEU A 114 -19.66 33.56 -38.10
N ALA A 115 -20.02 34.81 -38.41
CA ALA A 115 -19.06 35.92 -38.41
C ALA A 115 -18.51 36.22 -37.01
N LEU A 116 -19.36 36.20 -35.97
CA LEU A 116 -18.92 36.37 -34.57
C LEU A 116 -18.05 35.20 -34.09
N LEU A 117 -18.38 33.97 -34.51
CA LEU A 117 -17.61 32.79 -34.14
C LEU A 117 -16.23 32.80 -34.82
N ALA A 118 -16.16 33.15 -36.11
CA ALA A 118 -14.91 33.25 -36.85
C ALA A 118 -14.01 34.37 -36.31
N THR A 119 -14.58 35.53 -35.97
CA THR A 119 -13.82 36.65 -35.40
C THR A 119 -13.33 36.33 -33.99
N GLY A 120 -14.15 35.68 -33.16
CA GLY A 120 -13.72 35.19 -31.84
C GLY A 120 -12.61 34.13 -31.93
N PHE A 121 -12.72 33.20 -32.88
CA PHE A 121 -11.71 32.15 -33.11
C PHE A 121 -10.38 32.73 -33.59
N LEU A 122 -10.41 33.66 -34.55
CA LEU A 122 -9.20 34.32 -35.06
C LEU A 122 -8.54 35.21 -34.01
N ALA A 123 -9.32 35.97 -33.23
CA ALA A 123 -8.79 36.79 -32.15
C ALA A 123 -8.16 35.92 -31.04
N GLY A 124 -8.82 34.80 -30.68
CA GLY A 124 -8.28 33.83 -29.74
C GLY A 124 -7.00 33.15 -30.24
N TRP A 125 -6.95 32.79 -31.51
CA TRP A 125 -5.78 32.15 -32.11
C TRP A 125 -4.58 33.08 -32.22
N MET A 126 -4.81 34.35 -32.54
CA MET A 126 -3.73 35.35 -32.70
C MET A 126 -3.21 35.88 -31.36
N ALA A 127 -4.05 35.94 -30.33
CA ALA A 127 -3.63 36.32 -28.97
C ALA A 127 -2.95 35.17 -28.19
N MET A 128 -3.24 33.91 -28.55
CA MET A 128 -2.81 32.71 -27.83
C MET A 128 -1.96 31.81 -28.74
N GLY A 129 -0.80 32.29 -29.17
CA GLY A 129 0.14 31.51 -29.97
C GLY A 129 0.46 30.14 -29.35
N ASN A 130 0.41 29.07 -30.16
CA ASN A 130 0.71 27.66 -29.84
C ASN A 130 0.38 27.20 -28.40
N GLY A 131 -0.89 27.33 -28.01
CA GLY A 131 -1.42 27.05 -26.67
C GLY A 131 -1.72 25.58 -26.30
N LEU A 132 -1.01 24.59 -26.85
CA LEU A 132 -1.11 23.19 -26.39
C LEU A 132 -0.75 22.95 -24.90
N PRO A 133 0.15 23.71 -24.22
CA PRO A 133 0.52 23.39 -22.84
C PRO A 133 -0.42 23.95 -21.77
N VAL A 134 -1.38 24.83 -22.10
CA VAL A 134 -2.31 25.41 -21.11
C VAL A 134 -3.48 24.45 -20.81
N PHE A 135 -4.00 23.76 -21.83
CA PHE A 135 -4.99 22.70 -21.63
C PHE A 135 -4.42 21.52 -20.82
N ALA A 136 -3.13 21.17 -21.02
CA ALA A 136 -2.47 20.14 -20.22
C ALA A 136 -2.31 20.55 -18.74
N ARG A 137 -1.99 21.82 -18.46
CA ARG A 137 -1.85 22.33 -17.08
C ARG A 137 -3.19 22.49 -16.36
N LEU A 138 -4.26 22.87 -17.07
CA LEU A 138 -5.60 22.97 -16.49
C LEU A 138 -6.26 21.60 -16.31
N ALA A 139 -6.10 20.67 -17.26
CA ALA A 139 -6.54 19.29 -17.10
C ALA A 139 -5.78 18.59 -15.96
N GLY A 140 -4.46 18.83 -15.86
CA GLY A 140 -3.65 18.33 -14.74
C GLY A 140 -4.06 18.86 -13.37
N ARG A 141 -4.64 20.07 -13.28
CA ARG A 141 -5.09 20.68 -12.02
C ARG A 141 -6.55 20.36 -11.67
N ALA A 142 -7.37 19.99 -12.65
CA ALA A 142 -8.75 19.54 -12.44
C ALA A 142 -8.85 18.03 -12.13
N LEU A 143 -7.89 17.23 -12.61
CA LEU A 143 -7.81 15.79 -12.33
C LEU A 143 -6.75 15.45 -11.27
N GLY A 144 -5.75 16.31 -11.07
CA GLY A 144 -4.77 16.21 -9.99
C GLY A 144 -5.19 17.08 -8.83
N GLY A 145 -6.00 16.49 -7.93
CA GLY A 145 -6.10 16.96 -6.56
C GLY A 145 -4.70 17.16 -5.98
N GLN A 146 -4.60 18.19 -5.15
CA GLN A 146 -3.42 18.69 -4.46
C GLN A 146 -2.37 17.61 -4.20
N ASP A 147 -1.09 18.00 -4.33
CA ASP A 147 0.05 17.28 -3.77
C ASP A 147 -0.28 16.86 -2.32
N ALA A 148 -0.89 15.67 -2.20
CA ALA A 148 -1.10 15.02 -0.95
C ALA A 148 0.29 14.62 -0.54
N GLU A 149 0.80 15.27 0.52
CA GLU A 149 1.90 14.76 1.31
C GLU A 149 1.67 13.26 1.50
N ALA A 150 2.38 12.47 0.70
CA ALA A 150 2.33 11.01 0.69
C ALA A 150 3.14 10.45 1.87
N GLY A 151 2.99 11.07 3.04
CA GLY A 151 3.68 10.70 4.27
C GLY A 151 2.85 9.77 5.17
N THR A 152 1.51 9.78 5.06
CA THR A 152 0.66 9.06 6.04
C THR A 152 -0.70 8.60 5.49
N THR A 153 -0.83 8.27 4.20
CA THR A 153 -2.07 7.66 3.67
C THR A 153 -1.96 6.13 3.76
N SER A 154 -2.68 5.52 4.71
CA SER A 154 -2.72 4.06 4.85
C SER A 154 -3.48 3.44 3.67
N VAL A 155 -2.76 2.69 2.85
CA VAL A 155 -3.35 1.83 1.81
C VAL A 155 -4.03 0.65 2.47
N SER A 156 -5.27 0.34 2.07
CA SER A 156 -6.12 -0.66 2.73
C SER A 156 -6.41 -1.87 1.86
N ALA A 157 -6.41 -1.72 0.52
CA ALA A 157 -6.52 -2.85 -0.40
C ALA A 157 -5.80 -2.55 -1.72
N LEU A 158 -5.13 -3.58 -2.26
CA LEU A 158 -4.47 -3.53 -3.54
C LEU A 158 -4.90 -4.73 -4.37
N VAL A 159 -5.37 -4.50 -5.59
CA VAL A 159 -5.68 -5.57 -6.55
C VAL A 159 -4.97 -5.24 -7.85
N ALA A 160 -4.01 -6.08 -8.24
CA ALA A 160 -3.30 -5.98 -9.50
C ALA A 160 -3.76 -7.12 -10.43
N ASP A 161 -4.23 -6.77 -11.64
CA ASP A 161 -4.54 -7.76 -12.67
C ASP A 161 -3.29 -8.00 -13.55
N PRO A 162 -2.71 -9.22 -13.55
CA PRO A 162 -1.50 -9.52 -14.29
C PRO A 162 -1.67 -9.41 -15.82
N LYS A 163 -2.89 -9.53 -16.35
CA LYS A 163 -3.18 -9.53 -17.80
C LYS A 163 -3.38 -8.12 -18.37
N THR A 164 -4.05 -7.25 -17.62
CA THR A 164 -4.42 -5.90 -18.09
C THR A 164 -3.49 -4.81 -17.58
N ASP A 165 -2.57 -5.14 -16.66
CA ASP A 165 -1.69 -4.18 -15.99
C ASP A 165 -2.41 -3.09 -15.19
N LEU A 166 -3.73 -3.26 -14.99
CA LEU A 166 -4.54 -2.39 -14.18
C LEU A 166 -4.33 -2.72 -12.71
N VAL A 167 -4.07 -1.66 -11.95
CA VAL A 167 -3.90 -1.70 -10.51
C VAL A 167 -4.98 -0.82 -9.89
N ARG A 168 -5.79 -1.42 -9.03
CA ARG A 168 -6.73 -0.72 -8.16
C ARG A 168 -6.12 -0.59 -6.78
N VAL A 169 -5.84 0.63 -6.35
CA VAL A 169 -5.34 0.94 -5.01
C VAL A 169 -6.42 1.66 -4.23
N SER A 170 -6.92 1.02 -3.17
CA SER A 170 -7.85 1.63 -2.21
C SER A 170 -7.07 2.13 -1.00
N TYR A 171 -7.25 3.39 -0.65
CA TYR A 171 -6.62 4.01 0.53
C TYR A 171 -7.67 4.72 1.37
N ASP A 172 -7.47 4.69 2.68
CA ASP A 172 -8.38 5.32 3.62
C ASP A 172 -7.96 6.78 3.83
N THR A 173 -8.78 7.72 3.31
CA THR A 173 -8.80 9.11 3.75
C THR A 173 -10.08 9.35 4.56
N LEU A 174 -10.44 10.61 4.86
CA LEU A 174 -11.76 10.97 5.42
C LEU A 174 -12.95 10.39 4.61
N ARG A 175 -12.71 9.96 3.37
CA ARG A 175 -13.54 9.00 2.63
C ARG A 175 -12.65 7.90 2.03
N ARG A 176 -13.15 6.67 1.95
CA ARG A 176 -12.46 5.60 1.20
C ARG A 176 -12.45 5.98 -0.28
N SER A 177 -11.27 6.17 -0.83
CA SER A 177 -11.06 6.55 -2.23
C SER A 177 -10.26 5.44 -2.91
N SER A 178 -10.60 5.16 -4.17
CA SER A 178 -9.88 4.20 -5.01
C SER A 178 -9.27 4.90 -6.21
N LEU A 179 -7.98 4.67 -6.43
CA LEU A 179 -7.31 5.02 -7.68
C LEU A 179 -7.22 3.76 -8.55
N GLU A 180 -7.59 3.90 -9.81
CA GLU A 180 -7.50 2.83 -10.82
C GLU A 180 -6.70 3.33 -11.99
N GLY A 181 -5.72 2.55 -12.42
CA GLY A 181 -4.89 2.87 -13.57
C GLY A 181 -3.73 1.89 -13.70
N SER A 182 -2.82 2.17 -14.63
CA SER A 182 -1.61 1.36 -14.79
C SER A 182 -0.58 1.67 -13.70
N ALA A 183 0.23 0.67 -13.35
CA ALA A 183 1.41 0.89 -12.50
C ALA A 183 2.48 1.81 -13.13
N ASP A 184 2.34 2.15 -14.42
CA ASP A 184 3.18 3.14 -15.09
C ASP A 184 2.76 4.60 -14.80
N ASP A 185 1.54 4.82 -14.31
CA ASP A 185 1.08 6.13 -13.84
C ASP A 185 1.97 6.61 -12.66
N PRO A 186 2.61 7.79 -12.75
CA PRO A 186 3.47 8.31 -11.69
C PRO A 186 2.78 8.47 -10.32
N ALA A 187 1.47 8.70 -10.28
CA ALA A 187 0.73 8.81 -9.03
C ALA A 187 0.54 7.42 -8.38
N ILE A 188 0.11 6.44 -9.18
CA ILE A 188 -0.07 5.05 -8.73
C ILE A 188 1.29 4.45 -8.34
N ARG A 189 2.32 4.66 -9.15
CA ARG A 189 3.68 4.16 -8.88
C ARG A 189 4.21 4.69 -7.54
N ARG A 190 4.07 5.99 -7.25
CA ARG A 190 4.49 6.57 -5.96
C ARG A 190 3.76 5.94 -4.79
N LEU A 191 2.45 5.70 -4.91
CA LEU A 191 1.65 5.03 -3.89
C LEU A 191 2.06 3.56 -3.69
N LEU A 192 2.37 2.85 -4.77
CA LEU A 192 2.88 1.49 -4.70
C LEU A 192 4.26 1.45 -4.01
N VAL A 193 5.17 2.36 -4.37
CA VAL A 193 6.50 2.46 -3.75
C VAL A 193 6.39 2.78 -2.26
N SER A 194 5.53 3.71 -1.85
CA SER A 194 5.31 3.99 -0.42
C SER A 194 4.68 2.78 0.29
N THR A 195 3.76 2.07 -0.36
CA THR A 195 3.19 0.82 0.19
C THR A 195 4.28 -0.21 0.45
N VAL A 196 5.22 -0.42 -0.49
CA VAL A 196 6.35 -1.34 -0.30
C VAL A 196 7.25 -0.92 0.88
N ARG A 197 7.46 0.38 1.07
CA ARG A 197 8.39 0.89 2.09
C ARG A 197 7.80 0.94 3.49
N ASP A 198 6.54 1.33 3.60
CA ASP A 198 5.98 1.86 4.85
C ASP A 198 4.72 1.12 5.30
N SER A 199 4.13 0.25 4.47
CA SER A 199 2.92 -0.46 4.87
C SER A 199 3.20 -1.45 6.00
N PRO A 200 2.45 -1.41 7.12
CA PRO A 200 2.59 -2.40 8.19
C PRO A 200 2.11 -3.79 7.76
N ASN A 201 1.20 -3.86 6.78
CA ASN A 201 0.64 -5.11 6.29
C ASN A 201 1.54 -5.74 5.23
N ALA A 202 2.15 -6.88 5.56
CA ALA A 202 3.02 -7.61 4.65
C ALA A 202 2.31 -8.08 3.36
N GLY A 203 1.01 -8.41 3.42
CA GLY A 203 0.22 -8.76 2.23
C GLY A 203 0.18 -7.61 1.22
N LEU A 204 -0.10 -6.39 1.69
CA LEU A 204 -0.11 -5.20 0.82
C LEU A 204 1.28 -4.89 0.24
N ARG A 205 2.34 -5.10 1.03
CA ARG A 205 3.72 -4.99 0.51
C ARG A 205 3.96 -5.99 -0.61
N LEU A 206 3.58 -7.25 -0.41
CA LEU A 206 3.72 -8.30 -1.42
C LEU A 206 2.95 -7.98 -2.70
N ASP A 207 1.72 -7.48 -2.59
CA ASP A 207 0.89 -7.13 -3.74
C ASP A 207 1.48 -5.92 -4.49
N ALA A 208 2.00 -4.93 -3.76
CA ALA A 208 2.67 -3.79 -4.34
C ALA A 208 3.98 -4.17 -5.06
N ILE A 209 4.76 -5.09 -4.50
CA ILE A 209 5.96 -5.65 -5.16
C ILE A 209 5.58 -6.32 -6.48
N ASP A 210 4.49 -7.11 -6.51
CA ASP A 210 4.01 -7.75 -7.74
C ASP A 210 3.62 -6.73 -8.81
N ALA A 211 2.85 -5.69 -8.43
CA ALA A 211 2.44 -4.64 -9.34
C ALA A 211 3.64 -3.89 -9.94
N LEU A 212 4.71 -3.72 -9.15
CA LEU A 212 5.93 -3.03 -9.52
C LEU A 212 6.98 -3.90 -10.23
N ARG A 213 6.79 -5.23 -10.31
CA ARG A 213 7.81 -6.16 -10.84
C ARG A 213 8.36 -5.76 -12.20
N ARG A 214 7.48 -5.39 -13.14
CA ARG A 214 7.88 -4.96 -14.50
C ARG A 214 8.61 -3.61 -14.55
N ARG A 215 8.65 -2.87 -13.44
CA ARG A 215 9.19 -1.52 -13.31
C ARG A 215 10.47 -1.47 -12.47
N ALA A 216 11.12 -2.61 -12.22
CA ALA A 216 12.41 -2.67 -11.53
C ALA A 216 13.54 -1.88 -12.24
N GLY A 217 13.33 -1.41 -13.48
CA GLY A 217 14.21 -0.48 -14.17
C GLY A 217 14.15 0.97 -13.67
N ASP A 218 13.03 1.37 -13.07
CA ASP A 218 12.88 2.69 -12.43
C ASP A 218 13.75 2.78 -11.16
N LEU A 219 14.40 3.93 -10.95
CA LEU A 219 15.36 4.12 -9.85
C LEU A 219 14.69 4.05 -8.48
N GLU A 220 13.51 4.64 -8.31
CA GLU A 220 12.81 4.66 -7.03
C GLU A 220 12.24 3.29 -6.67
N VAL A 221 11.68 2.60 -7.68
CA VAL A 221 11.18 1.23 -7.55
C VAL A 221 12.33 0.29 -7.19
N ARG A 222 13.45 0.38 -7.94
CA ARG A 222 14.63 -0.45 -7.67
C ARG A 222 15.19 -0.22 -6.27
N ALA A 223 15.31 1.03 -5.84
CA ALA A 223 15.77 1.36 -4.50
C ALA A 223 14.83 0.80 -3.42
N ALA A 224 13.52 0.88 -3.62
CA ALA A 224 12.54 0.31 -2.70
C ALA A 224 12.67 -1.22 -2.60
N LEU A 225 12.76 -1.91 -3.74
CA LEU A 225 12.93 -3.37 -3.77
C LEU A 225 14.25 -3.81 -3.14
N VAL A 226 15.36 -3.14 -3.42
CA VAL A 226 16.66 -3.44 -2.81
C VAL A 226 16.59 -3.29 -1.29
N ARG A 227 15.97 -2.21 -0.79
CA ARG A 227 15.74 -2.03 0.64
C ARG A 227 14.90 -3.17 1.22
N THR A 228 13.82 -3.58 0.54
CA THR A 228 13.00 -4.72 0.97
C THR A 228 13.84 -5.98 1.11
N VAL A 229 14.69 -6.31 0.14
CA VAL A 229 15.60 -7.48 0.21
C VAL A 229 16.51 -7.43 1.44
N GLN A 230 16.95 -6.25 1.85
CA GLN A 230 17.92 -6.07 2.94
C GLN A 230 17.26 -6.01 4.33
N GLU A 231 16.09 -5.39 4.44
CA GLU A 231 15.55 -4.92 5.73
C GLU A 231 14.16 -5.46 6.07
N ASP A 232 13.38 -5.99 5.12
CA ASP A 232 11.98 -6.36 5.40
C ASP A 232 11.93 -7.54 6.39
N VAL A 233 11.12 -7.41 7.43
CA VAL A 233 10.92 -8.45 8.45
C VAL A 233 10.29 -9.71 7.87
N ASN A 234 9.47 -9.59 6.83
CA ASN A 234 8.74 -10.70 6.24
C ASN A 234 9.60 -11.41 5.15
N PRO A 235 9.93 -12.70 5.32
CA PRO A 235 10.77 -13.43 4.36
C PRO A 235 10.12 -13.57 2.97
N GLY A 236 8.79 -13.63 2.91
CA GLY A 236 8.06 -13.65 1.63
C GLY A 236 8.25 -12.34 0.85
N ALA A 237 8.26 -11.19 1.53
CA ALA A 237 8.50 -9.89 0.89
C ALA A 237 9.91 -9.81 0.33
N ARG A 238 10.91 -10.28 1.09
CA ARG A 238 12.31 -10.36 0.64
C ARG A 238 12.46 -11.27 -0.58
N LEU A 239 11.88 -12.47 -0.54
CA LEU A 239 11.90 -13.41 -1.66
C LEU A 239 11.29 -12.79 -2.93
N LYS A 240 10.11 -12.19 -2.79
CA LYS A 240 9.39 -11.58 -3.91
C LYS A 240 10.11 -10.36 -4.48
N ALA A 241 10.80 -9.60 -3.64
CA ALA A 241 11.66 -8.51 -4.08
C ALA A 241 12.88 -9.02 -4.87
N ILE A 242 13.49 -10.14 -4.45
CA ILE A 242 14.55 -10.82 -5.24
C ILE A 242 13.99 -11.26 -6.61
N ASP A 243 12.78 -11.84 -6.65
CA ASP A 243 12.12 -12.23 -7.90
C ASP A 243 11.89 -11.06 -8.84
N ALA A 244 11.49 -9.91 -8.28
CA ALA A 244 11.26 -8.70 -9.04
C ALA A 244 12.56 -8.09 -9.60
N LEU A 245 13.69 -8.38 -8.98
CA LEU A 245 15.01 -7.86 -9.34
C LEU A 245 15.85 -8.82 -10.21
N GLU A 246 15.33 -10.01 -10.55
CA GLU A 246 16.05 -11.08 -11.27
C GLU A 246 16.74 -10.57 -12.55
N ASP A 247 16.00 -9.90 -13.43
CA ASP A 247 16.51 -9.36 -14.71
C ASP A 247 17.60 -8.29 -14.53
N ARG A 248 17.70 -7.69 -13.33
CA ARG A 248 18.65 -6.61 -13.03
C ARG A 248 19.90 -7.11 -12.35
N ALA A 249 19.86 -8.27 -11.69
CA ALA A 249 20.98 -8.82 -10.93
C ALA A 249 22.26 -9.00 -11.78
N ARG A 250 22.12 -9.25 -13.09
CA ARG A 250 23.27 -9.37 -14.00
C ARG A 250 23.96 -8.04 -14.29
N HIS A 251 23.21 -6.96 -14.41
CA HIS A 251 23.68 -5.69 -14.96
C HIS A 251 23.85 -4.57 -13.94
N ASP A 252 23.19 -4.68 -12.78
CA ASP A 252 23.23 -3.69 -11.72
C ASP A 252 24.04 -4.22 -10.52
N PRO A 253 25.25 -3.67 -10.26
CA PRO A 253 26.08 -4.09 -9.14
C PRO A 253 25.42 -3.89 -7.77
N LEU A 254 24.57 -2.89 -7.60
CA LEU A 254 23.88 -2.63 -6.34
C LEU A 254 22.84 -3.72 -6.06
N VAL A 255 22.08 -4.10 -7.08
CA VAL A 255 21.13 -5.22 -7.00
C VAL A 255 21.89 -6.51 -6.70
N ARG A 256 22.98 -6.77 -7.44
CA ARG A 256 23.80 -7.97 -7.24
C ARG A 256 24.34 -8.05 -5.82
N ALA A 257 24.87 -6.96 -5.28
CA ALA A 257 25.35 -6.90 -3.90
C ALA A 257 24.25 -7.19 -2.88
N ALA A 258 23.03 -6.67 -3.08
CA ALA A 258 21.89 -6.96 -2.22
C ALA A 258 21.48 -8.44 -2.25
N VAL A 259 21.44 -9.05 -3.45
CA VAL A 259 21.11 -10.48 -3.60
C VAL A 259 22.21 -11.37 -2.98
N ILE A 260 23.49 -11.02 -3.13
CA ILE A 260 24.60 -11.72 -2.46
C ILE A 260 24.48 -11.61 -0.94
N ALA A 261 24.13 -10.42 -0.43
CA ALA A 261 23.93 -10.23 1.01
C ALA A 261 22.78 -11.10 1.54
N ALA A 262 21.67 -11.20 0.82
CA ALA A 262 20.57 -12.09 1.16
C ALA A 262 20.99 -13.57 1.14
N LEU A 263 21.71 -14.01 0.11
CA LEU A 263 22.25 -15.38 0.02
C LEU A 263 23.11 -15.76 1.24
N LEU A 264 23.90 -14.81 1.74
CA LEU A 264 24.87 -15.06 2.82
C LEU A 264 24.30 -14.92 4.23
N LYS A 265 23.34 -14.03 4.43
CA LYS A 265 22.95 -13.59 5.79
C LYS A 265 21.47 -13.81 6.12
N ASP A 266 20.63 -14.12 5.16
CA ASP A 266 19.20 -14.24 5.42
C ASP A 266 18.91 -15.42 6.36
N GLY A 267 18.06 -15.21 7.38
CA GLY A 267 17.70 -16.28 8.31
C GLY A 267 16.79 -17.36 7.69
N ASN A 268 16.13 -17.07 6.57
CA ASN A 268 15.20 -17.97 5.91
C ASN A 268 15.88 -18.71 4.73
N PRO A 269 15.99 -20.05 4.77
CA PRO A 269 16.62 -20.83 3.70
C PRO A 269 15.97 -20.64 2.32
N GLY A 270 14.65 -20.41 2.25
CA GLY A 270 13.94 -20.19 0.99
C GLY A 270 14.39 -18.90 0.27
N VAL A 271 14.61 -17.82 1.02
CA VAL A 271 15.15 -16.57 0.45
C VAL A 271 16.55 -16.79 -0.10
N ARG A 272 17.38 -17.55 0.63
CA ARG A 272 18.76 -17.86 0.23
C ARG A 272 18.84 -18.72 -1.02
N VAL A 273 18.00 -19.75 -1.10
CA VAL A 273 17.86 -20.58 -2.31
C VAL A 273 17.46 -19.71 -3.50
N ARG A 274 16.49 -18.81 -3.32
CA ARG A 274 16.07 -17.95 -4.43
C ARG A 274 17.17 -16.96 -4.85
N ALA A 275 17.89 -16.38 -3.90
CA ALA A 275 19.06 -15.55 -4.18
C ALA A 275 20.12 -16.33 -4.98
N MET A 276 20.36 -17.59 -4.63
CA MET A 276 21.26 -18.49 -5.35
C MET A 276 20.81 -18.73 -6.78
N ASP A 277 19.52 -18.99 -7.01
CA ASP A 277 18.96 -19.24 -8.34
C ASP A 277 19.14 -18.00 -9.24
N VAL A 278 18.85 -16.80 -8.72
CA VAL A 278 19.03 -15.53 -9.46
C VAL A 278 20.50 -15.29 -9.80
N LEU A 279 21.42 -15.47 -8.84
CA LEU A 279 22.86 -15.28 -9.07
C LEU A 279 23.45 -16.33 -10.03
N SER A 280 22.96 -17.57 -9.97
CA SER A 280 23.36 -18.63 -10.90
C SER A 280 22.94 -18.32 -12.33
N GLN A 281 21.77 -17.72 -12.54
CA GLN A 281 21.28 -17.31 -13.85
C GLN A 281 22.04 -16.11 -14.41
N ALA A 282 22.48 -15.18 -13.55
CA ALA A 282 23.29 -14.04 -13.96
C ALA A 282 24.65 -14.46 -14.57
N ARG A 283 25.12 -15.69 -14.26
CA ARG A 283 26.39 -16.28 -14.71
C ARG A 283 27.61 -15.41 -14.43
N ASP A 284 27.62 -14.77 -13.26
CA ASP A 284 28.72 -13.91 -12.86
C ASP A 284 29.85 -14.76 -12.24
N PRO A 285 31.08 -14.76 -12.79
CA PRO A 285 32.21 -15.46 -12.18
C PRO A 285 32.53 -14.97 -10.76
N GLU A 286 32.19 -13.73 -10.41
CA GLU A 286 32.48 -13.14 -9.09
C GLU A 286 31.75 -13.86 -7.94
N VAL A 287 30.65 -14.57 -8.22
CA VAL A 287 29.90 -15.34 -7.20
C VAL A 287 30.39 -16.77 -6.99
N LEU A 288 31.32 -17.27 -7.81
CA LEU A 288 31.85 -18.63 -7.66
C LEU A 288 32.45 -18.90 -6.26
N PRO A 289 33.32 -18.03 -5.70
CA PRO A 289 33.87 -18.25 -4.36
C PRO A 289 32.79 -18.25 -3.26
N VAL A 290 31.69 -17.53 -3.49
CA VAL A 290 30.53 -17.47 -2.59
C VAL A 290 29.84 -18.83 -2.56
N PHE A 291 29.58 -19.43 -3.72
CA PHE A 291 28.95 -20.75 -3.81
C PHE A 291 29.85 -21.87 -3.27
N GLU A 292 31.15 -21.84 -3.54
CA GLU A 292 32.08 -22.83 -2.99
C GLU A 292 32.14 -22.82 -1.46
N ARG A 293 32.12 -21.62 -0.86
CA ARG A 293 32.06 -21.48 0.61
C ARG A 293 30.75 -22.05 1.15
N LEU A 294 29.62 -21.68 0.56
CA LEU A 294 28.30 -22.16 0.99
C LEU A 294 28.15 -23.66 0.83
N ALA A 295 28.71 -24.26 -0.22
CA ALA A 295 28.71 -25.71 -0.42
C ALA A 295 29.38 -26.48 0.73
N ARG A 296 30.37 -25.88 1.41
CA ARG A 296 31.11 -26.50 2.51
C ARG A 296 30.54 -26.17 3.88
N GLU A 297 30.19 -24.91 4.10
CA GLU A 297 30.02 -24.35 5.44
C GLU A 297 28.55 -24.08 5.82
N ASP A 298 27.61 -24.18 4.86
CA ASP A 298 26.24 -23.78 5.16
C ASP A 298 25.52 -24.71 6.15
N PRO A 299 24.82 -24.19 7.16
CA PRO A 299 24.07 -25.02 8.10
C PRO A 299 22.91 -25.77 7.45
N ASN A 300 22.38 -25.31 6.32
CA ASN A 300 21.28 -25.96 5.63
C ASN A 300 21.80 -26.90 4.52
N ASP A 301 21.54 -28.20 4.67
CA ASP A 301 21.96 -29.25 3.74
C ASP A 301 21.51 -29.00 2.30
N TYR A 302 20.27 -28.52 2.12
CA TYR A 302 19.74 -28.21 0.80
C TYR A 302 20.47 -27.03 0.16
N VAL A 303 20.82 -26.01 0.95
CA VAL A 303 21.63 -24.88 0.46
C VAL A 303 23.04 -25.33 0.11
N ARG A 304 23.68 -26.21 0.89
CA ARG A 304 25.00 -26.77 0.55
C ARG A 304 24.97 -27.49 -0.80
N MET A 305 24.02 -28.41 -0.97
CA MET A 305 23.84 -29.18 -2.20
C MET A 305 23.62 -28.26 -3.41
N ARG A 306 22.67 -27.31 -3.30
CA ARG A 306 22.35 -26.37 -4.38
C ARG A 306 23.53 -25.45 -4.73
N SER A 307 24.32 -25.05 -3.74
CA SER A 307 25.51 -24.22 -3.95
C SER A 307 26.60 -24.98 -4.71
N ALA A 308 26.81 -26.26 -4.40
CA ALA A 308 27.73 -27.12 -5.14
C ALA A 308 27.33 -27.24 -6.62
N GLU A 309 26.04 -27.53 -6.88
CA GLU A 309 25.51 -27.59 -8.25
C GLU A 309 25.66 -26.26 -9.01
N ALA A 310 25.49 -25.13 -8.32
CA ALA A 310 25.64 -23.81 -8.92
C ALA A 310 27.11 -23.50 -9.25
N ALA A 311 28.04 -23.84 -8.36
CA ALA A 311 29.48 -23.69 -8.59
C ALA A 311 29.95 -24.52 -9.80
N ASP A 312 29.53 -25.79 -9.88
CA ASP A 312 29.86 -26.68 -10.99
C ASP A 312 29.35 -26.14 -12.33
N ARG A 313 28.12 -25.59 -12.35
CA ARG A 313 27.53 -24.96 -13.54
C ARG A 313 28.32 -23.73 -14.00
N LEU A 314 28.76 -22.88 -13.08
CA LEU A 314 29.58 -21.71 -13.41
C LEU A 314 30.94 -22.11 -13.97
N LEU A 315 31.61 -23.10 -13.35
CA LEU A 315 32.88 -23.65 -13.84
C LEU A 315 32.74 -24.26 -15.23
N ALA A 316 31.65 -24.98 -15.49
CA ALA A 316 31.38 -25.55 -16.81
C ALA A 316 31.13 -24.46 -17.88
N ALA A 317 30.40 -23.40 -17.52
CA ALA A 317 30.16 -22.26 -18.41
C ALA A 317 31.48 -21.54 -18.77
N ALA A 318 32.34 -21.28 -17.78
CA ALA A 318 33.62 -20.62 -18.01
C ALA A 318 34.53 -21.41 -18.97
N ARG A 319 34.59 -22.74 -18.84
CA ARG A 319 35.36 -23.61 -19.76
C ARG A 319 34.77 -23.70 -21.17
N GLY A 320 33.48 -23.43 -21.31
CA GLY A 320 32.77 -23.44 -22.60
C GLY A 320 32.93 -22.15 -23.39
N GLU A 321 33.17 -21.02 -22.72
CA GLU A 321 33.39 -19.71 -23.34
C GLU A 321 34.84 -19.52 -23.86
N GLU A 322 35.78 -20.38 -23.44
CA GLU A 322 37.17 -20.40 -23.91
C GLU A 322 37.40 -21.23 -25.20
N ARG A 323 36.34 -21.82 -25.78
CA ARG A 323 36.38 -22.59 -27.03
C ARG A 323 35.66 -21.89 -28.17
#